data_AF-A0A5C4X2V1-F1
#
_entry.id   AF-A0A5C4X2V1-F1
#
_cell.length_a   1.000
_cell.length_b   1.000
_cell.length_c   1.000
_cell.angle_alpha   90.00
_cell.angle_beta   90.00
_cell.angle_gamma   90.00
#
_symmetry.space_group_name_H-M   'P 1'
#
loop_
_entity.id
_entity.type
_entity.pdbx_description
1 polymer ?
#
loop_
_entity_poly.entity_id
_entity_poly.type
_entity_poly.pdbx_seq_one_letter_code
_entity_poly.pdbx_strand_id
1 'polypeptide(L)'
;MNQLFALAESQGITVQEAELRTFRGFYVPAYRTVVLSSLLNEVQKRSTFAHELGHAYYGDSTAPSDQVAEFQERRANEWAAELLIDPYEYERAETLYGPHPGGLAQALGVTRELVEAFRMTFARCA
;
A
#
# COMPACT_ATOMS: atom_id res chain seq x y z
N MET A 1 -1.26 12.01 -1.17
CA MET A 1 -1.86 11.65 -2.46
C MET A 1 -1.09 12.16 -3.66
N ASN A 2 -0.80 13.47 -3.79
CA ASN A 2 -0.11 14.02 -4.97
C ASN A 2 1.20 13.31 -5.35
N GLN A 3 2.02 12.92 -4.36
CA GLN A 3 3.25 12.17 -4.61
C GLN A 3 3.01 10.79 -5.26
N LEU A 4 1.94 10.10 -4.89
CA LEU A 4 1.60 8.79 -5.48
C LEU A 4 1.12 8.95 -6.94
N PHE A 5 0.37 10.01 -7.24
CA PHE A 5 -0.02 10.33 -8.61
C PHE A 5 1.18 10.70 -9.48
N ALA A 6 2.10 11.52 -8.97
CA ALA A 6 3.34 11.86 -9.67
C ALA A 6 4.21 10.61 -9.90
N LEU A 7 4.28 9.70 -8.92
CA LEU A 7 4.98 8.43 -9.06
C LEU A 7 4.34 7.56 -10.16
N ALA A 8 3.01 7.39 -10.13
CA ALA A 8 2.27 6.66 -11.17
C ALA A 8 2.51 7.25 -12.56
N GLU A 9 2.42 8.58 -12.71
CA GLU A 9 2.67 9.28 -13.97
C GLU A 9 4.10 9.04 -14.47
N SER A 10 5.10 9.15 -13.58
CA SER A 10 6.51 8.90 -13.93
C SER A 10 6.77 7.46 -14.40
N GLN A 11 5.93 6.52 -13.98
CA GLN A 11 5.96 5.12 -14.39
C GLN A 11 5.03 4.83 -15.59
N GLY A 12 4.35 5.82 -16.15
CA GLY A 12 3.38 5.63 -17.22
C GLY A 12 2.20 4.75 -16.79
N ILE A 13 1.76 4.88 -15.54
CA ILE A 13 0.61 4.21 -14.97
C ILE A 13 -0.56 5.18 -14.95
N THR A 14 -1.69 4.75 -15.53
CA THR A 14 -2.95 5.51 -15.45
C THR A 14 -3.68 5.17 -14.16
N VAL A 15 -4.34 6.16 -13.54
CA VAL A 15 -5.13 5.95 -12.33
C VAL A 15 -6.59 6.28 -12.62
N GLN A 16 -7.48 5.39 -12.27
CA GLN A 16 -8.93 5.56 -12.43
C GLN A 16 -9.63 5.28 -11.11
N GLU A 17 -10.79 5.91 -10.92
CA GLU A 17 -11.70 5.58 -9.84
C GLU A 17 -12.98 4.96 -10.40
N ALA A 18 -13.48 3.95 -9.72
CA ALA A 18 -14.76 3.31 -10.02
C ALA A 18 -15.46 2.93 -8.72
N GLU A 19 -16.78 2.77 -8.74
CA GLU A 19 -17.48 2.23 -7.58
C GLU A 19 -17.23 0.71 -7.48
N LEU A 20 -16.27 0.31 -6.64
CA LEU A 20 -15.94 -1.10 -6.41
C LEU A 20 -16.47 -1.51 -5.03
N ARG A 21 -17.37 -2.50 -5.00
CA ARG A 21 -17.98 -3.00 -3.76
C ARG A 21 -17.18 -4.13 -3.11
N THR A 22 -16.49 -4.93 -3.92
CA THR A 22 -15.77 -6.13 -3.45
C THR A 22 -14.30 -5.84 -3.19
N PHE A 23 -13.68 -5.00 -4.03
CA PHE A 23 -12.25 -4.71 -3.98
C PHE A 23 -12.02 -3.26 -3.57
N ARG A 24 -10.96 -3.01 -2.80
CA ARG A 24 -10.51 -1.64 -2.48
C ARG A 24 -9.82 -1.01 -3.71
N GLY A 25 -9.10 -1.81 -4.46
CA GLY A 25 -8.46 -1.43 -5.72
C GLY A 25 -7.91 -2.68 -6.40
N PHE A 26 -7.36 -2.50 -7.60
CA PHE A 26 -6.56 -3.49 -8.30
C PHE A 26 -5.71 -2.84 -9.40
N TYR A 27 -4.52 -3.37 -9.64
CA TYR A 27 -3.70 -3.06 -10.80
C TYR A 27 -4.03 -3.99 -11.98
N VAL A 28 -4.16 -3.41 -13.19
CA VAL A 28 -4.38 -4.13 -14.45
C VAL A 28 -3.13 -4.05 -15.32
N PRO A 29 -2.28 -5.10 -15.35
CA PRO A 29 -0.97 -5.05 -16.02
C PRO A 29 -1.05 -4.77 -17.52
N ALA A 30 -2.04 -5.37 -18.19
CA ALA A 30 -2.23 -5.24 -19.63
C ALA A 30 -2.45 -3.79 -20.09
N TYR A 31 -3.01 -2.94 -19.22
CA TYR A 31 -3.32 -1.55 -19.52
C TYR A 31 -2.51 -0.56 -18.67
N ARG A 32 -1.56 -1.05 -17.85
CA ARG A 32 -0.81 -0.25 -16.87
C ARG A 32 -1.72 0.70 -16.09
N THR A 33 -2.85 0.19 -15.61
CA THR A 33 -3.90 1.00 -14.99
C THR A 33 -4.16 0.53 -13.58
N VAL A 34 -4.13 1.45 -12.62
CA VAL A 34 -4.63 1.22 -11.26
C VAL A 34 -6.08 1.69 -11.21
N VAL A 35 -6.98 0.83 -10.73
CA VAL A 35 -8.37 1.19 -10.46
C VAL A 35 -8.58 1.19 -8.95
N LEU A 36 -9.01 2.33 -8.40
CA LEU A 36 -9.33 2.49 -6.99
C LEU A 36 -10.83 2.57 -6.77
N SER A 37 -11.30 2.04 -5.64
CA SER A 37 -12.69 2.20 -5.24
C SER A 37 -12.95 3.65 -4.80
N SER A 38 -13.96 4.28 -5.40
CA SER A 38 -14.42 5.62 -5.01
C SER A 38 -15.09 5.66 -3.63
N LEU A 39 -15.41 4.49 -3.05
CA LEU A 39 -16.05 4.34 -1.75
C LEU A 39 -15.07 4.40 -0.56
N LEU A 40 -13.76 4.43 -0.83
CA LEU A 40 -12.74 4.48 0.21
C LEU A 40 -12.59 5.90 0.77
N ASN A 41 -12.33 5.98 2.08
CA ASN A 41 -11.83 7.22 2.66
C ASN A 41 -10.38 7.49 2.22
N GLU A 42 -9.88 8.70 2.48
CA GLU A 42 -8.54 9.12 2.04
C GLU A 42 -7.40 8.23 2.54
N VAL A 43 -7.46 7.73 3.78
CA VAL A 43 -6.43 6.85 4.34
C VAL A 43 -6.44 5.50 3.63
N GLN A 44 -7.62 4.90 3.47
CA GLN A 44 -7.79 3.66 2.74
C GLN A 44 -7.34 3.80 1.29
N LYS A 45 -7.78 4.87 0.61
CA LYS A 45 -7.42 5.14 -0.78
C LYS A 45 -5.91 5.33 -0.95
N ARG A 46 -5.26 6.09 -0.05
CA ARG A 46 -3.80 6.28 -0.04
C ARG A 46 -3.06 4.96 0.11
N SER A 47 -3.42 4.14 1.10
CA SER A 47 -2.76 2.86 1.35
C SER A 47 -3.00 1.86 0.23
N THR A 48 -4.24 1.73 -0.24
CA THR A 48 -4.56 0.88 -1.39
C THR A 48 -3.82 1.34 -2.64
N PHE A 49 -3.75 2.64 -2.92
CA PHE A 49 -3.03 3.12 -4.10
C PHE A 49 -1.54 2.79 -4.05
N ALA A 50 -0.89 3.00 -2.91
CA ALA A 50 0.51 2.60 -2.75
C ALA A 50 0.69 1.08 -2.90
N HIS A 51 -0.25 0.28 -2.39
CA HIS A 51 -0.25 -1.17 -2.56
C HIS A 51 -0.33 -1.58 -4.04
N GLU A 52 -1.27 -1.02 -4.81
CA GLU A 52 -1.38 -1.30 -6.25
C GLU A 52 -0.15 -0.85 -7.05
N LEU A 53 0.49 0.24 -6.64
CA LEU A 53 1.77 0.65 -7.22
C LEU A 53 2.89 -0.34 -6.89
N GLY A 54 2.84 -1.02 -5.74
CA GLY A 54 3.75 -2.12 -5.40
C GLY A 54 3.61 -3.29 -6.36
N HIS A 55 2.37 -3.69 -6.69
CA HIS A 55 2.13 -4.69 -7.73
C HIS A 55 2.70 -4.25 -9.09
N ALA A 56 2.48 -2.99 -9.47
CA ALA A 56 3.01 -2.45 -10.72
C ALA A 56 4.55 -2.42 -10.75
N TYR A 57 5.19 -2.09 -9.62
CA TYR A 57 6.64 -2.08 -9.46
C TYR A 57 7.26 -3.46 -9.66
N TYR A 58 6.65 -4.51 -9.10
CA TYR A 58 7.12 -5.89 -9.27
C TYR A 58 6.67 -6.56 -10.57
N GLY A 59 5.82 -5.91 -11.36
CA GLY A 59 5.26 -6.49 -12.57
C GLY A 59 4.29 -7.65 -12.29
N ASP A 60 3.55 -7.56 -11.18
CA ASP A 60 2.63 -8.60 -10.74
C ASP A 60 1.48 -8.78 -11.72
N SER A 61 1.07 -10.04 -11.87
CA SER A 61 -0.06 -10.48 -12.68
C SER A 61 -0.74 -11.66 -11.99
N THR A 62 -1.85 -12.12 -12.54
CA THR A 62 -2.59 -13.29 -12.05
C THR A 62 -1.64 -14.41 -11.59
N ALA A 63 -1.70 -14.70 -10.29
CA ALA A 63 -0.84 -15.70 -9.69
C ALA A 63 -1.26 -17.12 -10.15
N PRO A 64 -0.30 -18.00 -10.47
CA PRO A 64 -0.58 -19.38 -10.87
C PRO A 64 -0.93 -20.29 -9.68
N SER A 65 -0.79 -19.82 -8.44
CA SER A 65 -1.13 -20.54 -7.21
C SER A 65 -1.37 -19.58 -6.05
N ASP A 66 -2.05 -20.06 -5.00
CA ASP A 66 -2.32 -19.28 -3.79
C ASP A 66 -1.03 -18.84 -3.10
N GLN A 67 0.00 -19.69 -3.07
CA GLN A 67 1.31 -19.35 -2.50
C GLN A 67 1.98 -18.18 -3.22
N VAL A 68 1.85 -18.12 -4.56
CA VAL A 68 2.38 -17.00 -5.35
C VAL A 68 1.53 -15.75 -5.12
N ALA A 69 0.21 -15.89 -4.98
CA ALA A 69 -0.67 -14.77 -4.65
C ALA A 69 -0.30 -14.16 -3.30
N GLU A 70 -0.18 -14.98 -2.25
CA GLU A 70 0.23 -14.54 -0.90
C GLU A 70 1.60 -13.85 -0.93
N PHE A 71 2.55 -14.35 -1.71
CA PHE A 71 3.84 -13.71 -1.88
C PHE A 71 3.75 -12.34 -2.56
N GLN A 72 2.96 -12.21 -3.63
CA GLN A 72 2.71 -10.95 -4.34
C GLN A 72 2.05 -9.91 -3.43
N GLU A 73 0.98 -10.29 -2.73
CA GLU A 73 0.27 -9.42 -1.78
C GLU A 73 1.18 -8.95 -0.64
N ARG A 74 2.01 -9.86 -0.10
CA ARG A 74 2.94 -9.52 0.97
C ARG A 74 3.98 -8.49 0.49
N ARG A 75 4.63 -8.73 -0.65
CA ARG A 75 5.66 -7.79 -1.16
C ARG A 75 5.07 -6.45 -1.59
N ALA A 76 3.84 -6.43 -2.11
CA ALA A 76 3.14 -5.19 -2.44
C ALA A 76 2.85 -4.36 -1.19
N ASN A 77 2.42 -4.99 -0.10
CA ASN A 77 2.26 -4.33 1.20
C ASN A 77 3.59 -3.85 1.79
N GLU A 78 4.66 -4.64 1.72
CA GLU A 78 5.99 -4.23 2.19
C GLU A 78 6.49 -3.00 1.42
N TRP A 79 6.39 -3.01 0.09
CA TRP A 79 6.77 -1.87 -0.75
C TRP A 79 5.93 -0.61 -0.45
N ALA A 80 4.61 -0.77 -0.30
CA ALA A 80 3.72 0.33 0.04
C ALA A 80 4.00 0.92 1.43
N ALA A 81 4.33 0.05 2.39
CA ALA A 81 4.72 0.45 3.73
C ALA A 81 6.03 1.25 3.72
N GLU A 82 7.06 0.77 3.03
CA GLU A 82 8.34 1.48 2.86
C GLU A 82 8.19 2.82 2.13
N LEU A 83 7.26 2.91 1.19
CA LEU A 83 6.98 4.16 0.48
C LEU A 83 6.27 5.21 1.36
N LEU A 84 5.37 4.76 2.24
CA LEU A 84 4.47 5.67 2.97
C LEU A 84 4.87 5.95 4.41
N ILE A 85 5.61 5.04 5.05
CA ILE A 85 5.95 5.12 6.48
C ILE A 85 7.42 5.50 6.59
N ASP A 86 7.64 6.71 7.10
CA ASP A 86 8.97 7.14 7.50
C ASP A 86 9.36 6.45 8.84
N PRO A 87 10.55 5.81 8.93
CA PRO A 87 10.96 5.12 10.15
C PRO A 87 11.02 6.00 11.40
N TYR A 88 11.45 7.26 11.26
CA TYR A 88 11.52 8.20 12.38
C TYR A 88 10.13 8.63 12.85
N GLU A 89 9.21 8.85 11.90
CA GLU A 89 7.79 9.09 12.21
C GLU A 89 7.15 7.89 12.92
N TYR A 90 7.48 6.67 12.49
CA TYR A 90 7.02 5.43 13.13
C TYR A 90 7.51 5.31 14.59
N GLU A 91 8.83 5.45 14.83
CA GLU A 91 9.40 5.36 16.19
C GLU A 91 8.83 6.44 17.12
N ARG A 92 8.66 7.65 16.59
CA ARG A 92 8.05 8.74 17.37
C ARG A 92 6.59 8.44 17.70
N ALA A 93 5.81 7.93 16.74
CA ALA A 93 4.43 7.53 16.98
C ALA A 93 4.32 6.41 18.02
N GLU A 94 5.20 5.42 17.97
CA GLU A 94 5.24 4.31 18.93
C GLU A 94 5.62 4.78 20.33
N THR A 95 6.54 5.74 20.45
CA THR A 95 6.90 6.36 21.74
C THR A 95 5.74 7.14 22.34
N LEU A 96 4.99 7.89 21.52
CA LEU A 96 3.91 8.78 22.00
C LEU A 96 2.60 8.04 22.28
N TYR A 97 2.24 7.07 21.44
CA TYR A 97 0.92 6.43 21.44
C TYR A 97 0.97 4.94 21.79
N GLY A 98 2.16 4.37 21.96
CA GLY A 98 2.38 2.96 22.24
C GLY A 98 2.33 2.05 20.99
N PRO A 99 2.57 0.74 21.16
CA PRO A 99 2.80 -0.18 20.05
C PRO A 99 1.51 -0.76 19.43
N HIS A 100 0.33 -0.20 19.72
CA HIS A 100 -0.92 -0.76 19.18
C HIS A 100 -1.06 -0.43 17.67
N PRO A 101 -1.13 -1.44 16.77
CA PRO A 101 -1.09 -1.21 15.32
C PRO A 101 -2.15 -0.24 14.79
N GLY A 102 -3.38 -0.31 15.32
CA GLY A 102 -4.45 0.60 14.91
C GLY A 102 -4.20 2.05 15.34
N GLY A 103 -3.54 2.28 16.47
CA GLY A 103 -3.18 3.63 16.93
C GLY A 103 -2.06 4.22 16.09
N LEU A 104 -1.05 3.40 15.77
CA LEU A 104 0.02 3.77 14.85
C LEU A 104 -0.50 4.07 13.45
N ALA A 105 -1.42 3.25 12.93
CA ALA A 105 -2.05 3.45 11.63
C ALA A 105 -2.75 4.81 11.55
N GLN A 106 -3.51 5.15 12.61
CA GLN A 106 -4.16 6.45 12.71
C GLN A 106 -3.14 7.60 12.76
N ALA A 107 -2.07 7.47 13.55
CA ALA A 107 -1.03 8.50 13.69
C ALA A 107 -0.24 8.72 12.39
N LEU A 108 0.03 7.65 11.64
CA LEU A 108 0.84 7.66 10.41
C LEU A 108 -0.01 7.93 9.15
N GLY A 109 -1.34 7.95 9.27
CA GLY A 109 -2.24 8.19 8.14
C GLY A 109 -2.20 7.07 7.10
N VAL A 110 -2.08 5.82 7.55
CA VAL A 110 -2.07 4.60 6.73
C VAL A 110 -3.05 3.57 7.31
N THR A 111 -3.33 2.50 6.58
CA THR A 111 -4.11 1.39 7.13
C THR A 111 -3.26 0.50 8.04
N ARG A 112 -3.94 -0.28 8.90
CA ARG A 112 -3.30 -1.21 9.84
C ARG A 112 -2.39 -2.22 9.14
N GLU A 113 -2.81 -2.71 7.97
CA GLU A 113 -2.09 -3.71 7.19
C GLU A 113 -0.69 -3.21 6.79
N LEU A 114 -0.55 -1.93 6.45
CA LEU A 114 0.76 -1.35 6.12
C LEU A 114 1.66 -1.17 7.35
N VAL A 115 1.10 -0.89 8.53
CA VAL A 115 1.88 -0.85 9.78
C VAL A 115 2.42 -2.24 10.12
N GLU A 116 1.59 -3.27 9.95
CA GLU A 116 2.01 -4.66 10.16
C GLU A 116 3.10 -5.07 9.16
N ALA A 117 2.95 -4.71 7.88
CA ALA A 117 3.98 -4.94 6.87
C ALA A 117 5.29 -4.20 7.17
N PHE A 118 5.22 -2.94 7.60
CA PHE A 118 6.38 -2.15 8.00
C PHE A 118 7.15 -2.78 9.16
N ARG A 119 6.45 -3.30 10.17
CA ARG A 119 7.12 -3.99 11.30
C ARG A 119 7.91 -5.20 10.85
N MET A 120 7.37 -5.94 9.87
CA MET A 120 8.04 -7.12 9.34
C MET A 120 9.30 -6.76 8.53
N THR A 121 9.33 -5.61 7.85
CA THR A 121 10.53 -5.11 7.15
C THR A 121 11.52 -4.46 8.10
N PHE A 122 11.05 -3.57 8.98
CA PHE A 122 11.85 -2.82 9.94
C PHE A 122 12.62 -3.75 10.90
N ALA A 123 11.99 -4.80 11.41
CA ALA A 123 12.64 -5.79 12.28
C ALA A 123 13.75 -6.59 11.58
N ARG A 124 13.87 -6.55 10.24
CA ARG A 124 14.97 -7.18 9.50
C ARG A 124 16.18 -6.26 9.36
N CYS A 125 16.00 -4.96 9.58
CA CYS A 125 17.02 -3.93 9.40
C CYS A 125 17.53 -3.33 10.73
N ALA A 126 16.79 -3.52 11.82
CA ALA A 126 17.18 -3.14 13.19
C ALA A 126 18.01 -4.25 13.86
#